data_AF-X1TSB9-F1
#
_entry.id   AF-X1TSB9-F1
#
_cell.length_a   1.000
_cell.length_b   1.000
_cell.length_c   1.000
_cell.angle_alpha   90.00
_cell.angle_beta   90.00
_cell.angle_gamma   90.00
#
_symmetry.space_group_name_H-M   'P 1'
#
loop_
_entity.id
_entity.type
_entity.pdbx_description
1 polymer ?
#
loop_
_entity_poly.entity_id
_entity_poly.type
_entity_poly.pdbx_seq_one_letter_code
_entity_poly.pdbx_strand_id
1 'polypeptide(L)'
;MCPIDKVSDIRRMPRLGKIRLGIKVEPEGKNPYPRATDYFVVPEEIKKIVGNMPKKLNIMFPTEKADEFAQQWLRCYSFTQGLVCK
;
A
#
# COMPACT_ATOMS: atom_id res chain seq x y z
N MET A 1 -0.14 6.11 23.21
CA MET A 1 0.40 6.79 22.02
C MET A 1 0.08 8.26 22.20
N CYS A 2 1.07 9.14 22.36
CA CYS A 2 0.83 10.57 22.54
C CYS A 2 0.49 11.19 21.17
N PRO A 3 -0.66 11.85 21.00
CA PRO A 3 -0.97 12.54 19.75
C PRO A 3 0.02 13.69 19.53
N ILE A 4 0.59 13.75 18.33
CA ILE A 4 1.43 14.86 17.85
C ILE A 4 0.49 15.90 17.20
N ASP A 5 0.52 17.13 17.72
CA ASP A 5 -0.23 18.28 17.18
C ASP A 5 0.04 18.46 15.68
N LYS A 6 -1.01 18.73 14.89
CA LYS A 6 -0.98 18.90 13.42
C LYS A 6 -0.61 17.65 12.59
N VAL A 7 -0.28 16.53 13.23
CA VAL A 7 -0.05 15.25 12.54
C VAL A 7 -1.20 14.29 12.79
N SER A 8 -1.67 14.25 14.03
CA SER A 8 -2.77 13.38 14.47
C SER A 8 -4.12 13.89 14.01
N ASP A 9 -4.24 15.21 13.78
CA ASP A 9 -5.47 15.87 13.33
C ASP A 9 -5.74 15.68 11.83
N ILE A 10 -4.72 15.27 11.06
CA ILE A 10 -4.84 15.04 9.63
C ILE A 10 -5.64 13.75 9.39
N ARG A 11 -6.90 13.88 8.98
CA ARG A 11 -7.68 12.75 8.47
C ARG A 11 -7.09 12.24 7.17
N ARG A 12 -6.58 11.01 7.19
CA ARG A 12 -6.10 10.30 6.00
C ARG A 12 -7.16 9.33 5.51
N MET A 13 -7.21 9.10 4.21
CA MET A 13 -8.05 8.05 3.65
C MET A 13 -7.62 6.68 4.21
N PRO A 14 -8.59 5.81 4.55
CA PRO A 14 -8.29 4.48 5.05
C PRO A 14 -7.57 3.66 3.96
N ARG A 15 -6.53 2.93 4.34
CA ARG A 15 -5.86 1.98 3.46
C ARG A 15 -6.65 0.67 3.45
N LEU A 16 -7.54 0.53 2.48
CA LEU A 16 -8.44 -0.63 2.36
C LEU A 16 -7.73 -1.94 1.96
N GLY A 17 -6.51 -1.87 1.42
CA GLY A 17 -5.78 -3.08 1.04
C GLY A 17 -4.42 -2.80 0.41
N LYS A 18 -3.81 -3.86 -0.10
CA LYS A 18 -2.54 -3.82 -0.85
C LYS A 18 -2.71 -4.54 -2.18
N ILE A 19 -2.23 -3.92 -3.24
CA ILE A 19 -2.10 -4.55 -4.56
C ILE A 19 -0.68 -5.11 -4.64
N ARG A 20 -0.55 -6.38 -5.07
CA ARG A 20 0.76 -7.05 -5.15
C ARG A 20 1.13 -7.32 -6.62
N LEU A 21 2.44 -7.40 -6.86
CA LEU A 21 3.03 -7.71 -8.18
C LEU A 21 3.42 -9.19 -8.33
N GLY A 22 3.09 -10.02 -7.34
CA GLY A 22 3.48 -11.42 -7.32
C GLY A 22 2.76 -12.20 -6.24
N ILE A 23 2.91 -13.53 -6.32
CA ILE A 23 2.32 -14.50 -5.42
C ILE A 23 3.42 -15.23 -4.64
N LYS A 24 3.11 -15.64 -3.42
CA LYS A 24 3.97 -16.54 -2.65
C LYS A 24 3.66 -17.96 -3.11
N VAL A 25 4.65 -18.65 -3.65
CA VAL A 25 4.53 -20.06 -4.05
C VAL A 25 5.07 -20.90 -2.92
N GLU A 26 4.30 -21.90 -2.49
CA GLU A 26 4.68 -22.84 -1.43
C GLU A 26 4.73 -24.25 -2.03
N PRO A 27 5.91 -24.71 -2.51
CA PRO A 27 6.06 -26.06 -3.04
C PRO A 27 6.13 -27.08 -1.89
N GLU A 28 5.63 -28.29 -2.13
CA GLU A 28 5.82 -29.40 -1.18
C GLU A 28 7.32 -29.68 -0.95
N GLY A 29 7.73 -29.66 0.32
CA GLY A 29 9.10 -29.99 0.73
C GLY A 29 10.16 -28.91 0.50
N LYS A 30 9.79 -27.68 0.06
CA LYS A 30 10.73 -26.57 -0.12
C LYS A 30 10.27 -25.30 0.57
N ASN A 31 11.23 -24.43 0.88
CA ASN A 31 10.93 -23.11 1.42
C ASN A 31 10.09 -22.30 0.41
N PRO A 32 9.08 -21.57 0.89
CA PRO A 32 8.22 -20.80 0.02
C PRO A 32 8.99 -19.59 -0.55
N TYR A 33 8.73 -19.26 -1.81
CA TYR A 33 9.43 -18.19 -2.51
C TYR A 33 8.46 -17.25 -3.22
N PRO A 34 8.81 -15.96 -3.38
CA PRO A 34 8.01 -15.03 -4.15
C PRO A 34 8.18 -15.31 -5.65
N ARG A 35 7.07 -15.35 -6.38
CA ARG A 35 7.04 -15.44 -7.84
C ARG A 35 6.35 -14.21 -8.41
N ALA A 36 7.02 -13.51 -9.32
CA ALA A 36 6.44 -12.39 -10.04
C ALA A 36 5.31 -12.86 -10.97
N THR A 37 4.28 -12.01 -11.12
CA THR A 37 3.15 -12.24 -12.04
C THR A 37 3.03 -11.08 -13.01
N ASP A 38 2.59 -11.36 -14.24
CA ASP A 38 2.37 -10.33 -15.28
C ASP A 38 1.06 -9.54 -15.09
N TYR A 39 0.33 -9.82 -14.00
CA TYR A 39 -0.92 -9.18 -13.63
C TYR A 39 -0.88 -8.74 -12.17
N PHE A 40 -1.72 -7.78 -11.83
CA PHE A 40 -1.87 -7.30 -10.46
C PHE A 40 -2.70 -8.27 -9.63
N VAL A 41 -2.16 -8.68 -8.48
CA VAL A 41 -2.90 -9.46 -7.49
C VAL A 41 -3.70 -8.49 -6.64
N VAL A 42 -4.99 -8.39 -6.93
CA VAL A 42 -5.96 -7.51 -6.27
C VAL A 42 -6.83 -8.26 -5.25
N PRO A 43 -7.34 -7.58 -4.20
CA PRO A 43 -8.31 -8.13 -3.26
C PRO A 43 -9.58 -8.65 -3.93
N GLU A 44 -10.27 -9.60 -3.29
CA GLU A 44 -11.48 -10.26 -3.81
C GLU A 44 -12.58 -9.26 -4.22
N GLU A 45 -12.76 -8.20 -3.42
CA GLU A 45 -13.73 -7.14 -3.66
C GLU A 45 -13.48 -6.41 -4.98
N ILE A 46 -12.20 -6.19 -5.30
CA ILE A 46 -11.77 -5.47 -6.49
C ILE A 46 -11.81 -6.39 -7.73
N LYS A 47 -11.55 -7.70 -7.57
CA LYS A 47 -11.63 -8.66 -8.69
C LYS A 47 -12.99 -8.64 -9.41
N LYS A 48 -14.08 -8.38 -8.69
CA LYS A 48 -15.43 -8.28 -9.28
C LYS A 48 -15.56 -7.11 -10.25
N ILE A 49 -14.75 -6.06 -10.09
CA ILE A 49 -14.81 -4.82 -10.87
C ILE A 49 -13.81 -4.87 -12.04
N VAL A 50 -12.57 -5.30 -11.77
CA VAL A 50 -11.47 -5.24 -12.75
C VAL A 50 -11.13 -6.60 -13.38
N GLY A 51 -11.78 -7.67 -12.93
CA GLY A 51 -11.52 -9.05 -13.34
C GLY A 51 -10.44 -9.74 -12.50
N ASN A 52 -10.17 -11.01 -12.83
CA ASN A 52 -9.31 -11.89 -12.03
C ASN A 52 -7.81 -11.63 -12.21
N MET A 53 -7.38 -11.22 -13.39
CA MET A 53 -5.95 -11.01 -13.73
C MET A 53 -5.75 -9.69 -14.49
N PRO A 54 -6.03 -8.53 -13.86
CA PRO A 54 -5.89 -7.25 -14.51
C PRO A 54 -4.42 -6.92 -14.79
N LYS A 55 -4.08 -6.58 -16.04
CA LYS A 55 -2.75 -6.07 -16.44
C LYS A 55 -2.62 -4.55 -16.36
N LYS A 56 -3.74 -3.85 -16.23
CA LYS A 56 -3.84 -2.39 -16.11
C LYS A 56 -4.88 -2.06 -15.05
N LEU A 57 -4.63 -1.00 -14.29
CA LEU A 57 -5.55 -0.51 -13.27
C LEU A 57 -5.80 0.98 -13.49
N ASN A 58 -7.07 1.37 -13.41
CA ASN A 58 -7.43 2.77 -13.38
C ASN A 58 -7.18 3.31 -11.96
N ILE A 59 -6.43 4.41 -11.87
CA ILE A 59 -6.14 5.08 -10.61
C ILE A 59 -6.83 6.44 -10.59
N MET A 60 -7.24 6.87 -9.41
CA MET A 60 -7.75 8.21 -9.16
C MET A 60 -6.95 8.81 -8.01
N PHE A 61 -6.52 10.05 -8.18
CA PHE A 61 -5.90 10.79 -7.08
C PHE A 61 -6.99 11.39 -6.18
N PRO A 62 -6.80 11.31 -4.85
CA PRO A 62 -7.82 11.76 -3.91
C PRO A 62 -7.98 13.28 -3.89
N THR A 63 -6.91 14.03 -4.20
CA THR A 63 -6.88 15.48 -4.28
C THR A 63 -5.95 15.91 -5.42
N GLU A 64 -6.12 17.12 -5.94
CA GLU A 64 -5.25 17.68 -6.99
C GLU A 64 -3.86 18.08 -6.45
N LYS A 65 -3.72 18.21 -5.12
CA LYS A 65 -2.47 18.60 -4.47
C LYS A 65 -1.61 17.37 -4.19
N ALA A 66 -0.60 17.14 -5.03
CA ALA A 66 0.32 16.00 -4.90
C ALA A 66 0.97 15.88 -3.52
N ASP A 67 1.28 17.01 -2.86
CA ASP A 67 1.91 17.06 -1.54
C ASP A 67 1.04 16.48 -0.41
N GLU A 68 -0.26 16.29 -0.63
CA GLU A 68 -1.15 15.72 0.38
C GLU A 68 -1.10 14.19 0.39
N PHE A 69 -0.90 13.55 -0.77
CA PHE A 69 -0.94 12.09 -0.91
C PHE A 69 0.38 11.44 -1.34
N ALA A 70 1.30 12.18 -1.97
CA ALA A 70 2.57 11.69 -2.53
C ALA A 70 3.77 12.48 -1.97
N GLN A 71 3.84 12.63 -0.66
CA GLN A 71 4.94 13.32 0.03
C GLN A 71 6.30 12.68 -0.29
N GLN A 72 7.18 13.40 -1.00
CA GLN A 72 8.55 12.98 -1.39
C GLN A 72 9.62 13.22 -0.30
N TRP A 73 9.20 13.67 0.88
CA TRP A 73 10.08 14.05 1.98
C TRP A 73 10.60 12.78 2.68
N LEU A 74 11.89 12.77 3.04
CA LEU A 74 12.50 11.67 3.80
C LEU A 74 11.88 11.64 5.20
N ARG A 75 11.09 10.61 5.49
CA ARG A 75 10.54 10.39 6.82
C ARG A 75 11.46 9.49 7.63
N CYS A 76 11.92 9.97 8.78
CA CYS A 76 12.66 9.16 9.74
C CYS A 76 11.67 8.49 10.70
N TYR A 77 11.76 7.16 10.84
CA TYR A 77 10.97 6.39 11.79
C TYR A 77 11.90 5.70 12.78
N SER A 78 11.68 5.89 14.08
CA SER A 78 12.32 5.09 15.13
C SER A 78 11.39 3.98 15.60
N PHE A 79 11.99 2.90 16.07
CA PHE A 79 11.26 1.75 16.58
C PHE A 79 10.47 2.08 17.86
N THR A 80 10.98 2.98 18.69
CA THR A 80 10.41 3.33 20.00
C THR A 80 9.44 4.50 19.97
N GLN A 81 9.68 5.52 19.13
CA GLN A 81 8.88 6.75 19.11
C GLN A 81 8.01 6.90 17.85
N GLY A 82 8.14 6.01 16.86
CA GLY A 82 7.42 6.14 15.60
C GLY A 82 8.05 7.22 14.70
N LEU A 83 7.25 8.11 14.12
CA LEU A 83 7.76 9.15 13.21
C LEU A 83 8.62 10.18 13.97
N VAL A 84 9.91 10.26 13.65
CA VAL A 84 10.90 11.16 14.29
C VAL A 84 11.07 12.45 13.50
N CYS A 85 11.08 12.38 12.17
CA CYS A 85 11.26 13.55 11.30
C CYS A 85 10.42 13.37 10.02
N LYS A 86 9.89 14.47 9.49
CA LYS A 86 8.99 14.51 8.33
C LYS A 86 9.50 15.54 7.34
#